data_AF-A0AAN9DBV4-F1
#
_entry.id   AF-A0AAN9DBV4-F1
#
_cell.length_a   1.000
_cell.length_b   1.000
_cell.length_c   1.000
_cell.angle_alpha   90.00
_cell.angle_beta   90.00
_cell.angle_gamma   90.00
#
_symmetry.space_group_name_H-M   'P 1'
#
loop_
_entity.id
_entity.type
_entity.pdbx_description
1 polymer ?
#
loop_
_entity_poly.entity_id
_entity_poly.type
_entity_poly.pdbx_seq_one_letter_code
_entity_poly.pdbx_strand_id
1 'polypeptide(L)'
;MISDLVSQHLSQLAVKFDDYFPEDPREGHMWIVDPFSVDPTKNDVALPSHLESQLLEVATDSTLKLLWGKLDLGSFWIAVSKEYPCLALRAVKLLLAFTTTYLCESGFSIVATTKTKARNRLKATLEATLRVSLSPIPPRLDLIMSVKQAQVSH
;
A
#
# COMPACT_ATOMS: atom_id res chain seq x y z
N MET A 1 -5.10 -7.70 -30.78
CA MET A 1 -4.57 -9.03 -30.42
C MET A 1 -3.95 -9.07 -29.02
N ILE A 2 -2.81 -8.42 -28.72
CA ILE A 2 -2.27 -8.38 -27.33
C ILE A 2 -3.16 -7.51 -26.43
N SER A 3 -3.64 -6.36 -26.93
CA SER A 3 -4.55 -5.48 -26.20
C SER A 3 -5.83 -6.20 -25.77
N ASP A 4 -6.45 -6.97 -26.66
CA ASP A 4 -7.68 -7.72 -26.35
C ASP A 4 -7.44 -8.79 -25.27
N LEU A 5 -6.30 -9.48 -25.33
CA LEU A 5 -5.94 -10.48 -24.34
C LEU A 5 -5.71 -9.85 -22.95
N VAL A 6 -5.02 -8.70 -22.90
CA VAL A 6 -4.79 -7.97 -21.65
C VAL A 6 -6.11 -7.43 -21.08
N SER A 7 -6.97 -6.83 -21.92
CA SER A 7 -8.28 -6.35 -21.49
C SER A 7 -9.16 -7.50 -20.98
N GLN A 8 -9.21 -8.63 -21.69
CA GLN A 8 -9.96 -9.80 -21.26
C GLN A 8 -9.44 -10.36 -19.92
N HIS A 9 -8.12 -10.39 -19.74
CA HIS A 9 -7.53 -10.82 -18.48
C HIS A 9 -7.85 -9.87 -17.32
N LEU A 10 -7.76 -8.55 -17.53
CA LEU A 10 -8.10 -7.55 -16.53
C LEU A 10 -9.59 -7.62 -16.16
N SER A 11 -10.50 -7.85 -17.11
CA SER A 11 -11.92 -8.06 -16.82
C SER A 11 -12.17 -9.29 -15.97
N GLN A 12 -11.52 -10.42 -16.28
CA GLN A 12 -11.63 -11.63 -15.46
C GLN A 12 -11.05 -11.45 -14.06
N LEU A 13 -9.95 -10.69 -13.95
CA LEU A 13 -9.34 -10.37 -12.67
C LEU A 13 -10.24 -9.46 -11.83
N ALA A 14 -10.89 -8.46 -12.45
CA ALA A 14 -11.85 -7.58 -11.78
C ALA A 14 -13.02 -8.37 -11.19
N VAL A 15 -13.61 -9.29 -11.97
CA VAL A 15 -14.71 -10.16 -11.48
C VAL A 15 -14.26 -11.00 -10.29
N LYS A 16 -13.03 -11.56 -10.32
CA LYS A 16 -12.51 -12.31 -9.17
C LYS A 16 -12.28 -11.43 -7.95
N PHE A 17 -11.92 -10.16 -8.13
CA PHE A 17 -11.76 -9.26 -6.99
C PHE A 17 -13.08 -9.06 -6.25
N ASP A 18 -14.22 -9.02 -6.93
CA ASP A 18 -15.54 -8.95 -6.29
C ASP A 18 -15.83 -10.19 -5.41
N ASP A 19 -15.34 -11.37 -5.80
CA ASP A 19 -15.46 -12.60 -4.98
C ASP A 19 -14.62 -12.54 -3.69
N TYR A 20 -13.44 -11.89 -3.74
CA TYR A 20 -12.53 -11.79 -2.60
C TYR A 20 -12.80 -10.57 -1.70
N PHE A 21 -13.31 -9.48 -2.29
CA PHE A 21 -13.59 -8.20 -1.66
C PHE A 21 -15.04 -7.79 -1.97
N PRO A 22 -16.04 -8.45 -1.35
CA PRO A 22 -17.46 -8.20 -1.63
C PRO A 22 -17.93 -6.80 -1.25
N GLU A 23 -17.18 -6.12 -0.36
CA GLU A 23 -17.36 -4.72 -0.02
C GLU A 23 -16.09 -3.97 -0.41
N ASP A 24 -16.26 -2.82 -1.08
CA ASP A 24 -15.13 -1.97 -1.42
C ASP A 24 -14.69 -1.20 -0.17
N PRO A 25 -13.50 -1.48 0.41
CA PRO A 25 -13.03 -0.78 1.60
C PRO A 25 -12.77 0.72 1.36
N ARG A 26 -12.80 1.18 0.10
CA ARG A 26 -12.68 2.59 -0.28
C ARG A 26 -14.00 3.35 -0.17
N GLU A 27 -15.13 2.65 -0.20
CA GLU A 27 -16.45 3.25 -0.01
C GLU A 27 -16.51 3.91 1.37
N GLY A 28 -17.02 5.15 1.46
CA GLY A 28 -16.98 5.93 2.70
C GLY A 28 -15.64 6.66 2.97
N HIS A 29 -14.58 6.35 2.22
CA HIS A 29 -13.19 6.70 2.54
C HIS A 29 -12.43 7.40 1.41
N MET A 30 -13.11 7.76 0.31
CA MET A 30 -12.50 8.46 -0.83
C MET A 30 -11.83 9.79 -0.46
N TRP A 31 -12.26 10.41 0.64
CA TRP A 31 -11.66 11.64 1.18
C TRP A 31 -10.21 11.43 1.63
N ILE A 32 -9.81 10.18 1.92
CA ILE A 32 -8.42 9.85 2.23
C ILE A 32 -7.58 9.94 0.96
N VAL A 33 -8.10 9.43 -0.16
CA VAL A 33 -7.39 9.34 -1.44
C VAL A 33 -7.34 10.68 -2.14
N ASP A 34 -8.39 11.49 -2.04
CA ASP A 34 -8.40 12.85 -2.57
C ASP A 34 -9.28 13.76 -1.67
N PRO A 35 -8.69 14.39 -0.64
CA PRO A 35 -9.44 15.25 0.26
C PRO A 35 -9.96 16.54 -0.40
N PHE A 36 -9.51 16.89 -1.62
CA PHE A 36 -9.89 18.13 -2.32
C PHE A 36 -10.98 17.92 -3.37
N SER A 37 -11.27 16.68 -3.74
CA SER A 37 -12.31 16.33 -4.72
C SER A 37 -13.59 15.76 -4.09
N VAL A 38 -13.60 15.53 -2.78
CA VAL A 38 -14.78 15.03 -2.06
C VAL A 38 -15.66 16.18 -1.61
N ASP A 39 -16.96 16.00 -1.80
CA ASP A 39 -18.00 16.86 -1.21
C ASP A 39 -18.32 16.31 0.19
N PRO A 40 -17.90 16.97 1.28
CA PRO A 40 -18.10 16.47 2.65
C PRO A 40 -19.58 16.47 3.07
N THR A 41 -20.47 17.08 2.28
CA THR A 41 -21.90 17.18 2.57
C THR A 41 -22.72 16.04 1.97
N LYS A 42 -22.09 15.17 1.16
CA LYS A 42 -22.73 13.95 0.65
C LYS A 42 -22.56 12.81 1.65
N ASN A 43 -23.59 11.97 1.77
CA ASN A 43 -23.64 10.80 2.67
C ASN A 43 -22.56 9.73 2.42
N ASP A 44 -21.64 9.94 1.47
CA ASP A 44 -20.57 9.00 1.11
C ASP A 44 -19.31 9.17 1.97
N VAL A 45 -19.35 9.99 3.03
CA VAL A 45 -18.25 10.17 3.97
C VAL A 45 -18.59 9.51 5.30
N ALA A 46 -17.90 8.43 5.65
CA ALA A 46 -18.08 7.73 6.92
C ALA A 46 -17.35 8.46 8.07
N LEU A 47 -17.67 9.74 8.30
CA LEU A 47 -17.06 10.56 9.35
C LEU A 47 -18.11 11.11 10.34
N PRO A 48 -17.77 11.26 11.63
CA PRO A 48 -18.57 12.05 12.55
C PRO A 48 -18.59 13.53 12.13
N SER A 49 -19.69 14.23 12.41
CA SER A 49 -19.90 15.64 12.06
C SER A 49 -18.74 16.59 12.39
N HIS A 50 -18.12 16.45 13.57
CA HIS A 50 -16.96 17.28 13.94
C HIS A 50 -15.73 17.06 13.06
N LEU A 51 -15.57 15.89 12.44
CA LEU A 51 -14.49 15.59 11.49
C LEU A 51 -14.86 15.94 10.05
N GLU A 52 -16.14 15.94 9.70
CA GLU A 52 -16.60 16.47 8.40
C GLU A 52 -16.26 17.96 8.27
N SER A 53 -16.45 18.74 9.34
CA SER A 53 -16.03 20.14 9.38
C SER A 53 -14.52 20.30 9.21
N GLN A 54 -13.72 19.46 9.89
CA GLN A 54 -12.26 19.47 9.71
C GLN A 54 -11.85 19.09 8.29
N LEU A 55 -12.52 18.11 7.70
CA LEU A 55 -12.29 17.72 6.31
C LEU A 55 -12.62 18.86 5.34
N LEU A 56 -13.70 19.61 5.59
CA LEU A 56 -14.07 20.78 4.79
C LEU A 56 -13.01 21.89 4.90
N GLU A 57 -12.46 22.13 6.09
CA GLU A 57 -11.34 23.06 6.26
C GLU A 57 -10.11 22.60 5.47
N VAL A 58 -9.74 21.31 5.56
CA VAL A 58 -8.63 20.74 4.77
C VAL A 58 -8.89 20.89 3.27
N ALA A 59 -10.10 20.60 2.79
CA ALA A 59 -10.48 20.66 1.39
C ALA A 59 -10.45 22.09 0.81
N THR A 60 -10.63 23.09 1.66
CA THR A 60 -10.61 24.51 1.28
C THR A 60 -9.27 25.21 1.52
N ASP A 61 -8.34 24.55 2.21
CA ASP A 61 -7.01 25.08 2.48
C ASP A 61 -6.09 25.01 1.24
N SER A 62 -5.77 26.18 0.70
CA SER A 62 -4.87 26.32 -0.46
C SER A 62 -3.42 25.90 -0.19
N THR A 63 -2.94 26.01 1.04
CA THR A 63 -1.59 25.60 1.47
C THR A 63 -1.51 24.08 1.52
N LEU A 64 -2.50 23.43 2.11
CA LEU A 64 -2.60 21.97 2.12
C LEU A 64 -2.77 21.43 0.69
N LYS A 65 -3.52 22.13 -0.17
CA LYS A 65 -3.65 21.76 -1.60
C LYS A 65 -2.32 21.83 -2.34
N LEU A 66 -1.48 22.83 -2.04
CA LEU A 66 -0.13 22.91 -2.61
C LEU A 66 0.77 21.77 -2.09
N LEU A 67 0.65 21.40 -0.81
CA LEU A 67 1.39 20.29 -0.23
C LEU A 67 0.97 18.93 -0.82
N TRP A 68 -0.33 18.76 -1.09
CA TRP A 68 -0.88 17.58 -1.74
C TRP A 68 -0.23 17.29 -3.09
N GLY A 69 0.01 18.33 -3.91
CA GLY A 69 0.70 18.16 -5.19
C GLY A 69 2.21 17.83 -5.08
N LYS A 70 2.78 17.85 -3.87
CA LYS A 70 4.23 17.65 -3.64
C LYS A 70 4.56 16.41 -2.81
N LEU A 71 3.64 15.96 -1.97
CA LEU A 71 3.84 14.85 -1.03
C LEU A 71 3.15 13.59 -1.53
N ASP A 72 3.65 12.42 -1.14
CA ASP A 72 2.88 11.19 -1.26
C ASP A 72 1.72 11.18 -0.24
N LEU A 73 0.77 10.27 -0.48
CA LEU A 73 -0.46 10.12 0.31
C LEU A 73 -0.20 10.00 1.82
N GLY A 74 0.76 9.17 2.21
CA GLY A 74 1.08 8.94 3.63
C GLY A 74 1.73 10.18 4.24
N SER A 75 2.73 10.75 3.56
CA SER A 75 3.42 11.96 4.02
C SER A 75 2.48 13.16 4.13
N PHE A 76 1.50 13.28 3.24
CA PHE A 76 0.48 14.31 3.33
C PHE A 76 -0.35 14.20 4.61
N TRP A 77 -0.91 13.02 4.90
CA TRP A 77 -1.71 12.83 6.11
C TRP A 77 -0.88 12.98 7.40
N ILE A 78 0.41 12.63 7.36
CA ILE A 78 1.34 12.93 8.46
C ILE A 78 1.52 14.45 8.63
N ALA A 79 1.63 15.22 7.55
CA ALA A 79 1.72 16.68 7.62
C ALA A 79 0.44 17.31 8.18
N VAL A 80 -0.73 16.86 7.70
CA VAL A 80 -2.06 17.28 8.17
C VAL A 80 -2.26 16.99 9.66
N SER A 81 -1.63 15.93 10.20
CA SER A 81 -1.75 15.55 11.61
C SER A 81 -1.30 16.63 12.60
N LYS A 82 -0.50 17.60 12.16
CA LYS A 82 -0.06 18.74 13.00
C LYS A 82 -1.22 19.66 13.39
N GLU A 83 -2.15 19.86 12.47
CA GLU A 83 -3.28 20.79 12.65
C GLU A 83 -4.59 20.04 12.88
N TYR A 84 -4.75 18.88 12.22
CA TYR A 84 -5.95 18.04 12.27
C TYR A 84 -5.63 16.62 12.74
N PRO A 85 -5.17 16.43 13.99
CA PRO A 85 -4.65 15.15 14.47
C PRO A 85 -5.70 14.02 14.44
N CYS A 86 -6.95 14.31 14.77
CA CYS A 86 -8.02 13.31 14.80
C CYS A 86 -8.40 12.82 13.39
N LEU A 87 -8.53 13.75 12.43
CA LEU A 87 -8.82 13.45 11.04
C LEU A 87 -7.67 12.64 10.41
N ALA A 88 -6.44 13.15 10.55
CA ALA A 88 -5.25 12.49 10.03
C ALA A 88 -5.02 11.10 10.62
N LEU A 89 -5.26 10.91 11.93
CA LEU A 89 -5.11 9.60 12.57
C LEU A 89 -6.04 8.55 11.94
N ARG A 90 -7.26 8.93 11.55
CA ARG A 90 -8.17 8.01 10.86
C ARG A 90 -7.66 7.65 9.47
N ALA A 91 -7.23 8.64 8.70
CA ALA A 91 -6.63 8.42 7.39
C ALA A 91 -5.43 7.47 7.47
N VAL A 92 -4.49 7.75 8.38
CA VAL A 92 -3.29 6.94 8.59
C VAL A 92 -3.62 5.52 9.05
N LYS A 93 -4.61 5.33 9.94
CA LYS A 93 -5.02 3.98 10.38
C LYS A 93 -5.53 3.12 9.23
N LEU A 94 -6.33 3.68 8.33
CA LEU A 94 -6.82 2.98 7.15
C LEU A 94 -5.68 2.66 6.18
N LEU A 95 -4.81 3.62 5.89
CA LEU A 95 -3.63 3.40 5.04
C LEU A 95 -2.69 2.32 5.60
N LEU A 96 -2.51 2.31 6.93
CA LEU A 96 -1.69 1.29 7.60
C LEU A 96 -2.30 -0.10 7.51
N ALA A 97 -3.62 -0.25 7.66
CA ALA A 97 -4.28 -1.55 7.57
C ALA A 97 -4.01 -2.27 6.24
N PHE A 98 -3.93 -1.52 5.14
CA PHE A 98 -3.57 -2.08 3.82
C PHE A 98 -2.12 -2.56 3.77
N THR A 99 -1.18 -1.72 4.23
CA THR A 99 0.24 -2.07 4.19
C THR A 99 0.58 -3.24 5.09
N THR A 100 -0.02 -3.32 6.29
CA THR A 100 0.23 -4.41 7.24
C THR A 100 -0.40 -5.72 6.78
N THR A 101 -1.61 -5.70 6.21
CA THR A 101 -2.24 -6.89 5.63
C THR A 101 -1.43 -7.44 4.47
N TYR A 102 -1.04 -6.57 3.53
CA TYR A 102 -0.21 -6.97 2.39
C TYR A 102 1.14 -7.57 2.83
N LEU A 103 1.83 -6.94 3.79
CA LEU A 103 3.10 -7.46 4.31
C LEU A 103 2.91 -8.80 5.03
N CYS A 104 1.80 -8.97 5.75
CA CYS A 104 1.45 -10.21 6.43
C CYS A 104 1.23 -11.36 5.44
N GLU A 105 0.36 -11.14 4.44
CA GLU A 105 0.08 -12.13 3.39
C GLU A 105 1.32 -12.46 2.56
N SER A 106 2.10 -11.45 2.19
CA SER A 106 3.39 -11.62 1.51
C SER A 106 4.34 -12.45 2.36
N GLY A 107 4.44 -12.15 3.65
CA GLY A 107 5.24 -12.91 4.60
C GLY A 107 4.83 -14.38 4.66
N PHE A 108 3.53 -14.66 4.79
CA PHE A 108 3.00 -16.02 4.77
C PHE A 108 3.29 -16.75 3.46
N SER A 109 3.14 -16.08 2.32
CA SER A 109 3.46 -16.64 1.00
C SER A 109 4.94 -17.01 0.89
N ILE A 110 5.85 -16.17 1.41
CA ILE A 110 7.29 -16.47 1.47
C ILE A 110 7.58 -17.67 2.36
N VAL A 111 6.92 -17.77 3.53
CA VAL A 111 7.07 -18.96 4.41
C VAL A 111 6.59 -20.22 3.70
N ALA A 112 5.41 -20.18 3.07
CA ALA A 112 4.83 -21.32 2.37
C ALA A 112 5.71 -21.80 1.20
N THR A 113 6.23 -20.87 0.39
CA THR A 113 7.13 -21.18 -0.73
C THR A 113 8.49 -21.71 -0.26
N THR A 114 9.05 -21.12 0.80
CA THR A 114 10.32 -21.57 1.41
C THR A 114 10.19 -23.00 1.95
N LYS A 115 9.08 -23.30 2.65
CA LYS A 115 8.81 -24.62 3.23
C LYS A 115 8.59 -25.71 2.17
N THR A 116 7.95 -25.38 1.05
CA THR A 116 7.58 -26.34 0.00
C THR A 116 8.68 -26.57 -1.05
N LYS A 117 9.40 -25.52 -1.48
CA LYS A 117 10.34 -25.59 -2.61
C LYS A 117 11.81 -25.55 -2.23
N ALA A 118 12.16 -24.93 -1.11
CA ALA A 118 13.55 -24.53 -0.83
C ALA A 118 14.20 -25.23 0.38
N ARG A 119 13.48 -26.16 1.05
CA ARG A 119 13.93 -26.85 2.28
C ARG A 119 15.32 -27.51 2.16
N ASN A 120 15.73 -27.93 0.96
CA ASN A 120 17.05 -28.56 0.75
C ASN A 120 18.13 -27.60 0.18
N ARG A 121 17.81 -26.33 -0.12
CA ARG A 121 18.73 -25.40 -0.83
C ARG A 121 19.04 -24.10 -0.06
N LEU A 122 18.23 -23.70 0.92
CA LEU A 122 18.50 -22.51 1.73
C LEU A 122 19.36 -22.86 2.95
N LYS A 123 20.62 -22.37 2.95
CA LYS A 123 21.48 -22.34 4.15
C LYS A 123 21.15 -21.18 5.10
N ALA A 124 20.40 -20.18 4.63
CA ALA A 124 20.01 -19.01 5.42
C ALA A 124 18.79 -19.31 6.30
N THR A 125 18.68 -18.63 7.44
CA THR A 125 17.52 -18.76 8.33
C THR A 125 16.24 -18.25 7.65
N LEU A 126 15.09 -18.77 8.06
CA LEU A 126 13.78 -18.29 7.60
C LEU A 126 13.64 -16.79 7.86
N GLU A 127 14.10 -16.32 9.01
CA GLU A 127 14.10 -14.91 9.38
C GLU A 127 14.90 -14.04 8.40
N ALA A 128 16.12 -14.46 8.03
CA ALA A 128 16.94 -13.74 7.06
C ALA A 128 16.27 -13.69 5.68
N THR A 129 15.63 -14.79 5.28
CA THR A 129 14.88 -14.87 4.02
C THR A 129 13.69 -13.90 4.01
N LEU A 130 12.90 -13.88 5.09
CA LEU A 130 11.78 -12.96 5.24
C LEU A 130 12.23 -11.51 5.26
N ARG A 131 13.30 -11.21 6.00
CA ARG A 131 13.87 -9.85 6.10
C ARG A 131 14.29 -9.31 4.73
N VAL A 132 14.97 -10.12 3.92
CA VAL A 132 15.37 -9.70 2.57
C VAL A 132 14.16 -9.58 1.64
N SER A 133 13.22 -10.52 1.71
CA SER A 133 12.10 -10.60 0.76
C SER A 133 11.02 -9.53 1.01
N LEU A 134 10.82 -9.12 2.27
CA LEU A 134 9.86 -8.08 2.66
C LEU A 134 10.49 -6.68 2.75
N SER A 135 11.80 -6.58 2.53
CA SER A 135 12.50 -5.30 2.61
C SER A 135 12.12 -4.38 1.44
N PRO A 136 11.70 -3.13 1.71
CA PRO A 136 11.53 -2.13 0.65
C PRO A 136 12.87 -1.61 0.11
N ILE A 137 13.98 -1.94 0.78
CA ILE A 137 15.32 -1.49 0.38
C ILE A 137 15.81 -2.36 -0.80
N PRO A 138 16.20 -1.75 -1.94
CA PRO A 138 16.71 -2.51 -3.07
C PRO A 138 18.05 -3.18 -2.73
N PRO A 139 18.27 -4.42 -3.19
CA PRO A 139 19.53 -5.09 -2.97
C PRO A 139 20.65 -4.38 -3.73
N ARG A 140 21.81 -4.21 -3.08
CA ARG A 140 23.02 -3.68 -3.73
C ARG A 140 23.68 -4.75 -4.61
N LEU A 141 23.06 -5.04 -5.74
CA LEU A 141 23.47 -6.12 -6.65
C LEU A 141 24.90 -5.93 -7.14
N ASP A 142 25.32 -4.71 -7.45
CA ASP A 142 26.68 -4.41 -7.94
C ASP A 142 27.76 -4.84 -6.93
N LEU A 143 27.53 -4.57 -5.65
CA LEU A 143 28.44 -4.97 -4.57
C LEU A 143 28.43 -6.49 -4.36
N ILE A 144 27.26 -7.12 -4.47
CA ILE A 144 27.15 -8.57 -4.32
C ILE A 144 27.88 -9.28 -5.47
N MET A 145 27.76 -8.75 -6.69
CA MET A 145 28.41 -9.30 -7.88
C MET A 145 29.94 -9.10 -7.84
N SER A 146 30.43 -7.97 -7.31
CA SER A 146 31.88 -7.72 -7.22
C SER A 146 32.59 -8.64 -6.21
N VAL A 147 31.88 -9.12 -5.19
CA VAL A 147 32.43 -10.00 -4.14
C VAL A 147 32.23 -11.49 -4.46
N LYS A 148 31.27 -11.86 -5.31
CA LYS A 148 31.03 -13.26 -5.67
C LYS A 148 31.98 -13.73 -6.78
N GLN A 149 32.86 -14.66 -6.44
CA GLN A 149 33.64 -15.40 -7.44
C GLN A 149 32.74 -16.35 -8.23
N ALA A 150 32.79 -16.25 -9.56
CA ALA A 150 32.10 -17.20 -10.44
C ALA A 150 32.62 -18.62 -10.16
N GLN A 151 31.70 -19.56 -9.91
CA GLN A 151 32.06 -20.97 -9.81
C GLN A 151 32.50 -21.43 -11.20
N VAL A 152 33.77 -21.80 -11.32
CA VAL A 152 34.30 -22.39 -12.55
C VAL A 152 33.72 -23.80 -12.64
N SER A 153 33.01 -24.11 -13.73
CA SER A 153 32.53 -25.46 -14.00
C SER A 153 33.73 -26.39 -14.22
N HIS A 154 33.64 -27.61 -13.68
CA HIS A 154 34.68 -28.63 -13.74
C HIS A 154 34.25 -29.82 -14.62
#